data_AF-A0A2V6JDI9-F1
#
_entry.id   AF-A0A2V6JDI9-F1
#
_cell.length_a   1.000
_cell.length_b   1.000
_cell.length_c   1.000
_cell.angle_alpha   90.00
_cell.angle_beta   90.00
_cell.angle_gamma   90.00
#
_symmetry.space_group_name_H-M   'P 1'
#
loop_
_entity.id
_entity.type
_entity.pdbx_description
1 polymer ?
#
loop_
_entity_poly.entity_id
_entity_poly.type
_entity_poly.pdbx_seq_one_letter_code
_entity_poly.pdbx_strand_id
1 'polypeptide(L)'
;MKTKTFGLILCFFFFGLAICFAAEPQMGTWKLNEAKSKITPGTAKFTTVTFKNTSGNIRVTGDGMDANGKPMHVEWSGKFDGKDYRVTGDPNADTRAYRKVDDRTLEVTIKKKGKVTVTSRTVVSADGKTRTGNVSGTTPNGKKFKNVAVYNKQ
;
A
#
# COMPACT_ATOMS: atom_id res chain seq x y z
N MET A 1 -42.21 -62.20 -18.60
CA MET A 1 -42.47 -60.78 -18.23
C MET A 1 -41.13 -60.13 -17.96
N LYS A 2 -40.72 -59.12 -18.75
CA LYS A 2 -39.38 -58.53 -18.73
C LYS A 2 -39.40 -57.26 -17.88
N THR A 3 -38.79 -57.30 -16.71
CA THR A 3 -38.69 -56.18 -15.76
C THR A 3 -37.63 -55.18 -16.24
N LYS A 4 -38.03 -53.94 -16.51
CA LYS A 4 -37.10 -52.84 -16.85
C LYS A 4 -36.88 -51.98 -15.61
N THR A 5 -35.70 -52.06 -15.03
CA THR A 5 -35.25 -51.20 -13.93
C THR A 5 -34.87 -49.82 -14.49
N PHE A 6 -35.62 -48.78 -14.14
CA PHE A 6 -35.27 -47.39 -14.42
C PHE A 6 -34.26 -46.91 -13.38
N GLY A 7 -33.08 -46.49 -13.84
CA GLY A 7 -32.02 -45.91 -13.02
C GLY A 7 -32.34 -44.46 -12.64
N LEU A 8 -32.27 -44.15 -11.35
CA LEU A 8 -32.37 -42.81 -10.78
C LEU A 8 -30.99 -42.14 -10.85
N ILE A 9 -30.80 -41.14 -11.71
CA ILE A 9 -29.60 -40.29 -11.73
C ILE A 9 -29.86 -39.12 -10.78
N LEU A 10 -29.18 -39.12 -9.63
CA LEU A 10 -29.18 -38.04 -8.66
C LEU A 10 -28.08 -37.03 -9.05
N CYS A 11 -28.46 -35.92 -9.68
CA CYS A 11 -27.55 -34.81 -9.98
C CYS A 11 -27.17 -34.06 -8.69
N PHE A 12 -25.98 -34.32 -8.16
CA PHE A 12 -25.35 -33.55 -7.09
C PHE A 12 -24.82 -32.23 -7.65
N PHE A 13 -25.60 -31.14 -7.52
CA PHE A 13 -25.10 -29.78 -7.76
C PHE A 13 -24.24 -29.37 -6.55
N PHE A 14 -22.92 -29.50 -6.68
CA PHE A 14 -21.99 -28.80 -5.79
C PHE A 14 -22.04 -27.30 -6.12
N PHE A 15 -22.84 -26.54 -5.38
CA PHE A 15 -22.63 -25.10 -5.28
C PHE A 15 -21.28 -24.89 -4.59
N GLY A 16 -20.23 -24.68 -5.39
CA GLY A 16 -18.95 -24.22 -4.90
C GLY A 16 -19.15 -22.89 -4.20
N LEU A 17 -19.07 -22.90 -2.86
CA LEU A 17 -19.02 -21.67 -2.07
C LEU A 17 -17.69 -20.99 -2.43
N ALA A 18 -17.71 -20.10 -3.42
CA ALA A 18 -16.61 -19.19 -3.67
C ALA A 18 -16.52 -18.28 -2.46
N ILE A 19 -15.67 -18.63 -1.50
CA ILE A 19 -15.27 -17.73 -0.43
C ILE A 19 -14.50 -16.62 -1.12
N CYS A 20 -15.20 -15.54 -1.47
CA CYS A 20 -14.57 -14.29 -1.83
C CYS A 20 -13.83 -13.79 -0.58
N PHE A 21 -12.55 -14.14 -0.45
CA PHE A 21 -11.65 -13.34 0.36
C PHE A 21 -11.74 -11.93 -0.21
N ALA A 22 -12.31 -11.00 0.55
CA ALA A 22 -12.34 -9.61 0.16
C ALA A 22 -10.88 -9.18 -0.06
N ALA A 23 -10.53 -8.91 -1.31
CA ALA A 23 -9.20 -8.40 -1.62
C ALA A 23 -9.03 -7.09 -0.84
N GLU A 24 -8.11 -7.07 0.13
CA GLU A 24 -7.78 -5.84 0.85
C GLU A 24 -7.19 -4.85 -0.16
N PRO A 25 -7.86 -3.71 -0.45
CA PRO A 25 -7.50 -2.90 -1.62
C PRO A 25 -6.06 -2.42 -1.61
N GLN A 26 -5.49 -2.19 -0.42
CA GLN A 26 -4.11 -1.73 -0.22
C GLN A 26 -3.05 -2.81 -0.54
N MET A 27 -3.38 -4.09 -0.41
CA MET A 27 -2.42 -5.18 -0.49
C MET A 27 -1.89 -5.40 -1.91
N GLY A 28 -0.65 -5.87 -2.00
CA GLY A 28 0.05 -6.14 -3.25
C GLY A 28 1.20 -5.18 -3.54
N THR A 29 1.73 -5.27 -4.75
CA THR A 29 2.86 -4.48 -5.24
C THR A 29 2.35 -3.33 -6.10
N TRP A 30 2.83 -2.13 -5.80
CA TRP A 30 2.48 -0.89 -6.48
C TRP A 30 3.73 -0.32 -7.14
N LYS A 31 3.72 -0.21 -8.47
CA LYS A 31 4.80 0.37 -9.25
C LYS A 31 4.47 1.81 -9.62
N LEU A 32 5.41 2.73 -9.41
CA LEU A 32 5.23 4.14 -9.68
C LEU A 32 4.96 4.36 -11.18
N ASN A 33 3.93 5.15 -11.46
CA ASN A 33 3.65 5.67 -12.78
C ASN A 33 4.26 7.07 -12.88
N GLU A 34 5.49 7.15 -13.38
CA GLU A 34 6.23 8.41 -13.44
C GLU A 34 5.52 9.44 -14.33
N ALA A 35 4.95 9.01 -15.45
CA ALA A 35 4.24 9.89 -16.38
C ALA A 35 3.00 10.56 -15.76
N LYS A 36 2.33 9.89 -14.81
CA LYS A 36 1.16 10.44 -14.10
C LYS A 36 1.52 11.12 -12.77
N SER A 37 2.77 10.99 -12.31
CA SER A 37 3.20 11.51 -11.03
C SER A 37 3.77 12.92 -11.15
N LYS A 38 3.66 13.69 -10.07
CA LYS A 38 4.27 15.01 -9.90
C LYS A 38 5.14 14.97 -8.65
N ILE A 39 6.43 14.71 -8.82
CA ILE A 39 7.40 14.61 -7.73
C ILE A 39 8.32 15.83 -7.77
N THR A 40 8.38 16.56 -6.66
CA THR A 40 9.26 17.72 -6.51
C THR A 40 10.72 17.26 -6.57
N PRO A 41 11.58 17.86 -7.41
CA PRO A 41 13.01 17.56 -7.43
C PRO A 41 13.67 17.73 -6.06
N GLY A 42 14.62 16.86 -5.73
CA GLY A 42 15.27 16.85 -4.42
C GLY A 42 14.40 16.27 -3.29
N THR A 43 13.37 15.49 -3.63
CA THR A 43 12.59 14.70 -2.67
C THR A 43 12.70 13.22 -2.97
N ALA A 44 12.49 12.38 -1.95
CA ALA A 44 12.47 10.94 -2.09
C ALA A 44 11.39 10.48 -3.10
N LYS A 45 11.75 9.51 -3.95
CA LYS A 45 10.85 8.88 -4.93
C LYS A 45 10.89 7.35 -4.74
N PHE A 46 9.79 6.77 -4.29
CA PHE A 46 9.62 5.31 -4.27
C PHE A 46 9.14 4.82 -5.64
N THR A 47 9.92 3.98 -6.30
CA THR A 47 9.56 3.36 -7.58
C THR A 47 8.66 2.15 -7.39
N THR A 48 8.79 1.46 -6.25
CA THR A 48 7.92 0.33 -5.87
C THR A 48 7.54 0.44 -4.40
N VAL A 49 6.29 0.12 -4.08
CA VAL A 49 5.82 -0.05 -2.70
C VAL A 49 5.02 -1.34 -2.61
N THR A 50 5.36 -2.22 -1.66
CA THR A 50 4.69 -3.51 -1.49
C THR A 50 4.05 -3.60 -0.11
N PHE A 51 2.78 -3.98 -0.06
CA PHE A 51 2.02 -4.25 1.16
C PHE A 51 1.73 -5.74 1.26
N LYS A 52 2.11 -6.37 2.37
CA LYS A 52 1.84 -7.79 2.66
C LYS A 52 1.26 -7.94 4.06
N ASN A 53 0.21 -8.74 4.18
CA ASN A 53 -0.24 -9.24 5.46
C ASN A 53 0.74 -10.31 5.96
N THR A 54 1.15 -10.20 7.23
CA THR A 54 2.06 -11.10 7.91
C THR A 54 1.52 -11.40 9.30
N SER A 55 0.85 -12.53 9.47
CA SER A 55 0.38 -13.08 10.76
C SER A 55 -0.13 -12.02 11.76
N GLY A 56 -1.11 -11.21 11.35
CA GLY A 56 -1.74 -10.19 12.20
C GLY A 56 -1.11 -8.79 12.18
N ASN A 57 0.00 -8.61 11.44
CA ASN A 57 0.60 -7.31 11.12
C ASN A 57 0.68 -7.10 9.60
N ILE A 58 1.07 -5.90 9.20
CA ILE A 58 1.28 -5.51 7.81
C ILE A 58 2.76 -5.16 7.65
N ARG A 59 3.42 -5.82 6.69
CA ARG A 59 4.76 -5.43 6.22
C ARG A 59 4.62 -4.52 5.01
N VAL A 60 5.29 -3.38 5.06
CA VAL A 60 5.43 -2.45 3.94
C VAL A 60 6.89 -2.35 3.58
N THR A 61 7.23 -2.62 2.32
CA THR A 61 8.55 -2.35 1.77
C THR A 61 8.46 -1.28 0.67
N GLY A 62 9.49 -0.46 0.55
CA GLY A 62 9.57 0.58 -0.47
C GLY A 62 10.97 0.64 -1.06
N ASP A 63 11.06 0.53 -2.38
CA ASP A 63 12.30 0.68 -3.14
C ASP A 63 12.25 1.98 -3.92
N GLY A 64 13.38 2.68 -4.02
CA GLY A 64 13.43 3.95 -4.73
C GLY A 64 14.74 4.69 -4.63
N MET A 65 14.67 6.01 -4.80
CA MET A 65 15.80 6.92 -4.74
C MET A 65 15.57 7.98 -3.66
N ASP A 66 16.58 8.26 -2.86
CA ASP A 66 16.56 9.36 -1.91
C ASP A 66 16.62 10.74 -2.61
N ALA A 67 16.63 11.82 -1.82
CA ALA A 67 16.69 13.19 -2.33
C ALA A 67 17.95 13.49 -3.18
N ASN A 68 19.02 12.73 -3.01
CA ASN A 68 20.28 12.87 -3.73
C ASN A 68 20.37 11.91 -4.94
N GLY A 69 19.31 11.14 -5.22
CA GLY A 69 19.30 10.15 -6.30
C GLY A 69 19.99 8.84 -5.95
N LYS A 70 20.34 8.60 -4.67
CA LYS A 70 20.94 7.33 -4.25
C LYS A 70 19.86 6.28 -4.01
N PRO A 71 20.07 5.02 -4.42
CA PRO A 71 19.13 3.93 -4.11
C PRO A 71 18.89 3.80 -2.60
N MET A 72 17.63 3.59 -2.25
CA MET A 72 17.17 3.30 -0.89
C MET A 72 16.14 2.17 -0.87
N HIS A 73 16.19 1.39 0.19
CA HIS A 73 15.22 0.35 0.51
C HIS A 73 14.70 0.62 1.92
N VAL A 74 13.38 0.69 2.06
CA VAL A 74 12.70 1.04 3.29
C VAL A 74 11.81 -0.10 3.74
N GLU A 75 11.88 -0.46 5.01
CA GLU A 75 10.99 -1.46 5.60
C GLU A 75 10.24 -0.92 6.79
N TRP A 76 8.98 -1.34 6.90
CA TRP A 76 8.09 -1.00 8.00
C TRP A 76 7.21 -2.21 8.31
N SER A 77 6.94 -2.43 9.59
CA SER A 77 5.99 -3.44 10.04
C SER A 77 5.14 -2.87 11.16
N GLY A 78 3.82 -3.04 11.06
CA GLY A 78 2.90 -2.50 12.05
C GLY A 78 1.43 -2.73 11.67
N LYS A 79 0.56 -1.87 12.19
CA LYS A 79 -0.89 -1.90 11.95
C LYS A 79 -1.35 -0.58 11.36
N PHE A 80 -2.52 -0.58 10.71
CA PHE A 80 -3.17 0.63 10.21
C PHE A 80 -4.00 1.36 11.29
N ASP A 81 -3.50 1.42 12.52
CA ASP A 81 -4.18 1.96 13.71
C ASP A 81 -3.80 3.41 14.04
N GLY A 82 -2.96 4.03 13.22
CA GLY A 82 -2.49 5.40 13.39
C GLY A 82 -1.38 5.57 14.44
N LYS A 83 -0.84 4.48 15.00
CA LYS A 83 0.29 4.54 15.94
C LYS A 83 1.62 4.61 15.22
N ASP A 84 2.62 5.18 15.90
CA ASP A 84 3.99 5.23 15.40
C ASP A 84 4.65 3.85 15.51
N TYR A 85 5.14 3.35 14.38
CA TYR A 85 6.01 2.17 14.31
C TYR A 85 7.34 2.55 13.68
N ARG A 86 8.42 1.88 14.09
CA ARG A 86 9.76 2.12 13.56
C ARG A 86 9.82 1.81 12.08
N VAL A 87 10.58 2.62 11.34
CA VAL A 87 10.94 2.38 9.95
C VAL A 87 12.46 2.20 9.84
N THR A 88 12.91 1.34 8.94
CA THR A 88 14.34 1.13 8.66
C THR A 88 14.66 1.54 7.23
N GLY A 89 15.93 1.90 6.98
CA GLY A 89 16.43 2.21 5.65
C GLY A 89 16.05 3.59 5.08
N ASP A 90 15.19 4.35 5.76
CA ASP A 90 14.90 5.76 5.45
C ASP A 90 15.78 6.69 6.32
N PRO A 91 16.78 7.39 5.76
CA PRO A 91 17.64 8.28 6.55
C PRO A 91 16.86 9.47 7.14
N ASN A 92 15.72 9.83 6.55
CA ASN A 92 14.94 11.01 6.89
C ASN A 92 13.68 10.69 7.72
N ALA A 93 13.52 9.44 8.17
CA ALA A 93 12.43 9.02 9.04
C ALA A 93 12.92 8.08 10.16
N ASP A 94 12.31 8.20 11.34
CA ASP A 94 12.52 7.26 12.46
C ASP A 94 11.25 6.42 12.69
N THR A 95 10.08 7.02 12.51
CA THR A 95 8.79 6.33 12.61
C THR A 95 7.86 6.69 11.47
N ARG A 96 6.94 5.76 11.20
CA ARG A 96 5.80 5.96 10.31
C ARG A 96 4.55 5.39 10.96
N ALA A 97 3.46 6.15 10.86
CA ALA A 97 2.14 5.75 11.28
C ALA A 97 1.22 5.68 10.07
N TYR A 98 0.54 4.56 9.89
CA TYR A 98 -0.53 4.39 8.91
C TYR A 98 -1.86 4.37 9.65
N ARG A 99 -2.83 5.17 9.22
CA ARG A 99 -4.18 5.21 9.76
C ARG A 99 -5.17 4.83 8.68
N LYS A 100 -5.98 3.80 8.91
CA LYS A 100 -7.09 3.44 8.04
C LYS A 100 -8.22 4.46 8.20
N VAL A 101 -8.59 5.13 7.10
CA VAL A 101 -9.79 5.98 7.05
C VAL A 101 -10.98 5.15 6.57
N ASP A 102 -10.74 4.37 5.51
CA ASP A 102 -11.65 3.36 4.97
C ASP A 102 -10.82 2.26 4.26
N ASP A 103 -11.47 1.29 3.61
CA ASP A 103 -10.77 0.17 2.94
C ASP A 103 -9.81 0.61 1.82
N ARG A 104 -10.08 1.76 1.19
CA ARG A 104 -9.32 2.29 0.05
C ARG A 104 -8.51 3.53 0.41
N THR A 105 -8.72 4.13 1.58
CA THR A 105 -8.04 5.35 2.01
C THR A 105 -7.17 5.13 3.24
N LEU A 106 -5.88 5.44 3.09
CA LEU A 106 -4.92 5.52 4.20
C LEU A 106 -4.44 6.95 4.38
N GLU A 107 -4.28 7.35 5.63
CA GLU A 107 -3.42 8.47 5.99
C GLU A 107 -2.09 7.98 6.52
N VAL A 108 -1.04 8.72 6.23
CA VAL A 108 0.33 8.39 6.64
C VAL A 108 0.96 9.60 7.30
N THR A 109 1.54 9.39 8.47
CA THR A 109 2.39 10.38 9.14
C THR A 109 3.79 9.82 9.24
N ILE A 110 4.80 10.60 8.87
CA ILE A 110 6.21 10.25 9.00
C ILE A 110 6.86 11.24 9.97
N LYS A 111 7.64 10.72 10.92
CA LYS A 111 8.34 11.55 11.90
C LYS A 111 9.84 11.31 11.88
N LYS A 112 10.58 12.38 12.14
CA LYS A 112 12.02 12.36 12.44
C LYS A 112 12.25 13.10 13.75
N LYS A 113 12.97 12.48 14.69
CA LYS A 113 13.23 13.02 16.04
C LYS A 113 11.95 13.49 16.73
N GLY A 114 10.88 12.68 16.63
CA GLY A 114 9.56 12.97 17.20
C GLY A 114 8.74 14.05 16.49
N LYS A 115 9.30 14.77 15.50
CA LYS A 115 8.60 15.81 14.75
C LYS A 115 8.01 15.27 13.46
N VAL A 116 6.78 15.66 13.14
CA VAL A 116 6.14 15.33 11.85
C VAL A 116 6.88 16.05 10.72
N THR A 117 7.42 15.29 9.77
CA THR A 117 8.13 15.81 8.59
C THR A 117 7.31 15.67 7.32
N VAL A 118 6.48 14.62 7.23
CA VAL A 118 5.66 14.34 6.07
C VAL A 118 4.30 13.82 6.51
N THR A 119 3.27 14.26 5.78
CA THR A 119 1.91 13.69 5.84
C THR A 119 1.47 13.28 4.43
N SER A 120 0.64 12.26 4.34
CA SER A 120 0.08 11.81 3.07
C SER A 120 -1.33 11.29 3.25
N ARG A 121 -2.18 11.55 2.25
CA ARG A 121 -3.46 10.84 2.07
C ARG A 121 -3.37 10.03 0.79
N THR A 122 -3.51 8.72 0.91
CA THR A 122 -3.42 7.78 -0.20
C THR A 122 -4.75 7.08 -0.43
N VAL A 123 -5.19 7.03 -1.69
CA VAL A 123 -6.44 6.41 -2.11
C VAL A 123 -6.17 5.35 -3.18
N VAL A 124 -6.77 4.18 -3.02
CA VAL A 124 -6.83 3.12 -4.04
C VAL A 124 -8.11 3.32 -4.86
N SER A 125 -8.02 3.26 -6.19
CA SER A 125 -9.17 3.40 -7.08
C SER A 125 -10.22 2.29 -6.86
N ALA A 126 -11.46 2.55 -7.29
CA ALA A 126 -12.56 1.59 -7.12
C ALA A 126 -12.24 0.22 -7.74
N ASP A 127 -11.60 0.21 -8.91
CA ASP A 127 -11.15 -0.97 -9.64
C ASP A 127 -9.89 -1.64 -9.04
N GLY A 128 -9.29 -1.05 -8.01
CA GLY A 128 -8.11 -1.58 -7.34
C GLY A 128 -6.81 -1.51 -8.15
N LYS A 129 -6.80 -0.87 -9.33
CA LYS A 129 -5.63 -0.86 -10.24
C LYS A 129 -4.69 0.32 -10.03
N THR A 130 -5.15 1.39 -9.41
CA THR A 130 -4.37 2.62 -9.20
C THR A 130 -4.33 2.99 -7.73
N ARG A 131 -3.19 3.47 -7.25
CA ARG A 131 -3.01 4.02 -5.91
C ARG A 131 -2.40 5.41 -6.02
N THR A 132 -3.09 6.44 -5.51
CA THR A 132 -2.66 7.83 -5.60
C THR A 132 -2.42 8.41 -4.21
N GLY A 133 -1.20 8.85 -3.95
CA GLY A 133 -0.81 9.53 -2.71
C GLY A 133 -0.62 11.04 -2.94
N ASN A 134 -1.37 11.84 -2.19
CA ASN A 134 -1.13 13.28 -2.06
C ASN A 134 -0.25 13.51 -0.84
N VAL A 135 0.99 13.94 -1.06
CA VAL A 135 2.02 14.03 -0.04
C VAL A 135 2.38 15.49 0.19
N SER A 136 2.45 15.91 1.44
CA SER A 136 2.98 17.22 1.84
C SER A 136 4.04 17.02 2.92
N GLY A 137 5.13 17.77 2.83
CA GLY A 137 6.20 17.63 3.81
C GLY A 137 7.19 18.78 3.79
N THR A 138 8.20 18.63 4.63
CA THR A 138 9.34 19.53 4.74
C THR A 138 10.62 18.73 4.58
N THR A 139 11.51 19.16 3.70
CA THR A 139 12.83 18.56 3.49
C THR A 139 13.74 18.82 4.70
N PRO A 140 14.87 18.11 4.84
CA PRO A 140 15.82 18.34 5.94
C PRO A 140 16.36 19.76 6.03
N ASN A 141 16.46 20.48 4.90
CA ASN A 141 16.85 21.88 4.84
C ASN A 141 15.70 22.88 5.05
N GLY A 142 14.52 22.43 5.47
CA GLY A 142 13.38 23.29 5.84
C GLY A 142 12.47 23.72 4.69
N LYS A 143 12.70 23.27 3.45
CA LYS A 143 11.86 23.60 2.30
C LYS A 143 10.57 22.77 2.30
N LYS A 144 9.42 23.45 2.19
CA LYS A 144 8.13 22.77 2.02
C LYS A 144 7.99 22.20 0.61
N PHE A 145 7.35 21.05 0.49
CA PHE A 145 7.04 20.43 -0.81
C PHE A 145 5.64 19.80 -0.82
N LYS A 146 5.11 19.61 -2.04
CA LYS A 146 3.91 18.83 -2.31
C LYS A 146 4.18 17.89 -3.47
N ASN A 147 3.81 16.63 -3.33
CA ASN A 147 3.94 15.62 -4.37
C ASN A 147 2.60 14.93 -4.62
N VAL A 148 2.38 14.50 -5.85
CA VAL A 148 1.34 13.54 -6.22
C VAL A 148 2.04 12.30 -6.77
N ALA A 149 1.99 11.20 -6.03
CA ALA A 149 2.58 9.93 -6.44
C ALA A 149 1.46 8.99 -6.89
N VAL A 150 1.46 8.64 -8.17
CA VAL A 150 0.48 7.72 -8.77
C VAL A 150 1.19 6.39 -9.03
N TYR A 151 0.61 5.30 -8.57
CA TYR A 151 1.12 3.95 -8.77
C TYR A 151 0.09 3.10 -9.48
N ASN A 152 0.56 2.20 -10.33
CA ASN A 152 -0.24 1.12 -10.89
C ASN A 152 0.01 -0.15 -10.09
N LYS A 153 -1.01 -0.97 -9.90
CA LYS A 153 -0.85 -2.32 -9.36
C LYS A 153 -0.07 -3.18 -10.36
N GLN A 154 0.90 -3.94 -9.86
CA GLN A 154 1.67 -4.89 -10.66
C GLN A 154 0.97 -6.24 -10.75
#